data_AF-A0A0S2ICR6-F1
#
_entry.id   AF-A0A0S2ICR6-F1
#
_cell.length_a   1.000
_cell.length_b   1.000
_cell.length_c   1.000
_cell.angle_alpha   90.00
_cell.angle_beta   90.00
_cell.angle_gamma   90.00
#
_symmetry.space_group_name_H-M   'P 1'
#
loop_
_entity.id
_entity.type
_entity.pdbx_description
1 polymer ?
#
loop_
_entity_poly.entity_id
_entity_poly.type
_entity_poly.pdbx_seq_one_letter_code
_entity_poly.pdbx_strand_id
1 'polypeptide(L)'
;MEILARGVGRRKEAVAQIQIVKGTGQFIINNIPAQQYLHNNTCSIISVKSPLTALNASALNSEITRMNVLSQTEESNEGKALNNLGSKTEFWNNMDTIVKVKGGGLVGQAEAIKLGLARALCQLSPSILQEHFSGSNDGNSEPLMVDFGYTSMSNGKNIDNYSEIRKQLKDKGYLTQDSRVKERRKYGLKKARKATQYNKR
;
A
#
# COMPACT_ATOMS: atom_id res chain seq x y z
N MET A 1 13.47 5.39 16.01
CA MET A 1 12.63 5.40 14.80
C MET A 1 11.50 4.42 15.02
N GLU A 2 10.27 4.93 15.10
CA GLU A 2 9.08 4.09 15.30
C GLU A 2 8.65 3.49 13.96
N ILE A 3 8.64 2.16 13.88
CA ILE A 3 8.27 1.44 12.66
C ILE A 3 6.78 1.09 12.78
N LEU A 4 5.96 1.66 11.89
CA LEU A 4 4.52 1.47 11.90
C LEU A 4 4.11 0.14 11.25
N ALA A 5 4.77 -0.21 10.15
CA ALA A 5 4.48 -1.45 9.43
C ALA A 5 5.70 -1.94 8.64
N ARG A 6 5.70 -3.23 8.31
CA ARG A 6 6.75 -3.87 7.50
C ARG A 6 6.12 -4.63 6.35
N GLY A 7 6.86 -4.81 5.28
CA GLY A 7 6.37 -5.57 4.14
C GLY A 7 7.51 -6.14 3.31
N VAL A 8 7.23 -7.28 2.65
CA VAL A 8 8.17 -7.90 1.72
C VAL A 8 7.48 -8.11 0.38
N GLY A 9 8.13 -7.67 -0.68
CA GLY A 9 7.69 -7.89 -2.05
C GLY A 9 8.77 -8.61 -2.85
N ARG A 10 8.33 -9.47 -3.78
CA ARG A 10 9.21 -10.26 -4.63
C ARG A 10 8.71 -10.21 -6.07
N ARG A 11 9.63 -10.05 -7.01
CA ARG A 11 9.34 -10.09 -8.44
C ARG A 11 10.53 -10.65 -9.21
N LYS A 12 10.34 -11.79 -9.88
CA LYS A 12 11.44 -12.57 -10.47
C LYS A 12 12.50 -12.81 -9.40
N GLU A 13 13.72 -12.31 -9.61
CA GLU A 13 14.85 -12.40 -8.68
C GLU A 13 14.94 -11.19 -7.72
N ALA A 14 14.15 -10.13 -7.94
CA ALA A 14 14.18 -8.95 -7.08
C ALA A 14 13.41 -9.19 -5.78
N VAL A 15 14.00 -8.75 -4.67
CA VAL A 15 13.43 -8.81 -3.32
C VAL A 15 13.52 -7.43 -2.69
N ALA A 16 12.38 -6.91 -2.25
CA ALA A 16 12.25 -5.63 -1.56
C ALA A 16 11.76 -5.86 -0.13
N GLN A 17 12.47 -5.29 0.84
CA GLN A 17 12.08 -5.21 2.24
C GLN A 17 11.74 -3.76 2.54
N ILE A 18 10.55 -3.53 3.09
CA ILE A 18 9.97 -2.20 3.26
C ILE A 18 9.62 -2.00 4.72
N GLN A 19 9.89 -0.78 5.19
CA GLN A 19 9.52 -0.28 6.49
C GLN A 19 8.78 1.04 6.29
N ILE A 20 7.59 1.15 6.88
CA ILE A 20 6.81 2.38 6.92
C ILE A 20 7.06 3.01 8.29
N VAL A 21 7.38 4.30 8.29
CA VAL A 21 7.74 5.09 9.48
C VAL A 21 6.91 6.37 9.44
N LYS A 22 6.49 6.87 10.61
CA LYS A 22 5.85 8.18 10.72
C LYS A 22 6.86 9.28 10.38
N GLY A 23 6.56 10.19 9.45
CA GLY A 23 7.55 11.16 9.00
C GLY A 23 7.02 12.28 8.10
N THR A 24 7.75 12.55 7.02
CA THR A 24 7.53 13.71 6.12
C THR A 24 7.04 13.32 4.72
N GLY A 25 7.01 12.02 4.40
CA GLY A 25 6.67 11.52 3.06
C GLY A 25 7.88 11.16 2.20
N GLN A 26 9.07 11.04 2.78
CA GLN A 26 10.27 10.69 2.05
C GLN A 26 10.25 9.22 1.64
N PHE A 27 10.55 8.98 0.36
CA PHE A 27 10.70 7.64 -0.19
C PHE A 27 12.18 7.36 -0.48
N ILE A 28 12.80 6.51 0.34
CA ILE A 28 14.23 6.23 0.28
C ILE A 28 14.44 4.75 -0.08
N ILE A 29 15.23 4.50 -1.13
CA ILE A 29 15.62 3.16 -1.58
C ILE A 29 17.13 3.02 -1.44
N ASN A 30 17.58 2.06 -0.64
CA ASN A 30 19.01 1.81 -0.40
C ASN A 30 19.79 3.07 0.01
N ASN A 31 19.19 3.92 0.87
CA ASN A 31 19.73 5.20 1.36
C ASN A 31 19.80 6.32 0.31
N ILE A 32 19.23 6.13 -0.87
CA ILE A 32 19.16 7.11 -1.97
C ILE A 32 17.69 7.49 -2.17
N PRO A 33 17.34 8.74 -2.50
CA PRO A 33 15.96 9.08 -2.83
C PRO A 33 15.45 8.26 -4.01
N ALA A 34 14.19 7.83 -3.95
CA ALA A 34 13.60 6.91 -4.94
C ALA A 34 13.72 7.39 -6.38
N GLN A 35 13.56 8.70 -6.59
CA GLN A 35 13.67 9.33 -7.90
C GLN A 35 15.06 9.12 -8.51
N GLN A 36 16.12 9.35 -7.73
CA GLN A 36 17.50 9.15 -8.17
C GLN A 36 17.81 7.65 -8.36
N TYR A 37 17.40 6.80 -7.41
CA TYR A 37 17.63 5.35 -7.48
C TYR A 37 16.98 4.71 -8.73
N LEU A 38 15.78 5.14 -9.09
CA LEU A 38 15.05 4.64 -10.27
C LEU A 38 15.42 5.38 -11.56
N HIS A 39 16.51 6.16 -11.57
CA HIS A 39 17.01 6.92 -12.72
C HIS A 39 15.95 7.81 -13.36
N ASN A 40 15.11 8.48 -12.55
CA ASN A 40 14.01 9.32 -13.01
C ASN A 40 13.02 8.61 -13.96
N ASN A 41 12.99 7.27 -13.97
CA ASN A 41 12.08 6.52 -14.84
C ASN A 41 10.64 6.66 -14.35
N THR A 42 9.83 7.42 -15.10
CA THR A 42 8.44 7.75 -14.74
C THR A 42 7.60 6.50 -14.47
N CYS A 43 7.67 5.47 -15.33
CA CYS A 43 6.90 4.24 -15.15
C CYS A 43 7.25 3.50 -13.85
N SER A 44 8.54 3.46 -13.50
CA SER A 44 9.01 2.80 -12.28
C SER A 44 8.59 3.59 -11.03
N ILE A 45 8.67 4.92 -11.08
CA ILE A 45 8.25 5.81 -9.99
C ILE A 45 6.73 5.68 -9.75
N ILE A 46 5.93 5.69 -10.82
CA ILE A 46 4.48 5.49 -10.75
C ILE A 46 4.17 4.12 -10.13
N SER A 47 4.83 3.05 -10.59
CA SER A 47 4.63 1.70 -10.07
C SER A 47 4.84 1.63 -8.56
N VAL A 48 5.91 2.27 -8.06
CA VAL A 48 6.23 2.31 -6.62
C VAL A 48 5.19 3.09 -5.82
N LYS A 49 4.73 4.25 -6.31
CA LYS A 49 3.75 5.11 -5.61
C LYS A 49 2.29 4.63 -5.73
N SER A 50 2.01 3.79 -6.73
CA SER A 50 0.65 3.37 -7.10
C SER A 50 -0.23 2.87 -5.95
N PRO A 51 0.25 2.07 -4.97
CA PRO A 51 -0.59 1.64 -3.84
C PRO A 51 -1.07 2.80 -2.95
N LEU A 52 -0.21 3.80 -2.69
CA LEU A 52 -0.56 4.97 -1.88
C LEU A 52 -1.55 5.87 -2.61
N THR A 53 -1.28 6.16 -3.88
CA THR A 53 -2.20 6.95 -4.73
C THR A 53 -3.58 6.30 -4.82
N ALA A 54 -3.63 4.97 -4.88
CA ALA A 54 -4.87 4.23 -4.89
C ALA A 54 -5.69 4.41 -3.60
N LEU A 55 -5.06 4.43 -2.42
CA LEU A 55 -5.76 4.68 -1.14
C LEU A 55 -6.27 6.11 -1.04
N ASN A 56 -5.46 7.08 -1.47
CA ASN A 56 -5.86 8.49 -1.51
C ASN A 56 -7.06 8.70 -2.43
N ALA A 57 -7.06 8.09 -3.63
CA ALA A 57 -8.18 8.19 -4.57
C ALA A 57 -9.49 7.61 -4.01
N SER A 58 -9.44 6.48 -3.29
CA SER A 58 -10.64 5.94 -2.62
C SER A 58 -11.14 6.85 -1.51
N ALA A 59 -10.25 7.51 -0.75
CA ALA A 59 -10.65 8.47 0.26
C ALA A 59 -11.40 9.65 -0.35
N LEU A 60 -10.87 10.26 -1.43
CA LEU A 60 -11.51 11.38 -2.12
C LEU A 60 -12.89 11.02 -2.71
N ASN A 61 -13.02 9.85 -3.34
CA ASN A 61 -14.30 9.41 -3.91
C ASN A 61 -15.38 9.23 -2.84
N SER A 62 -15.03 8.64 -1.69
CA SER A 62 -15.99 8.47 -0.59
C SER A 62 -16.50 9.80 -0.04
N GLU A 63 -15.65 10.82 -0.04
CA GLU A 63 -15.99 12.17 0.43
C GLU A 63 -16.86 12.92 -0.58
N ILE A 64 -16.56 12.83 -1.89
CA ILE A 64 -17.44 13.39 -2.94
C ILE A 64 -18.84 12.80 -2.85
N THR A 65 -18.96 11.48 -2.64
CA THR A 65 -20.26 10.84 -2.44
C THR A 65 -20.97 11.37 -1.19
N ARG A 66 -20.27 11.57 -0.07
CA ARG A 66 -20.86 12.17 1.14
C ARG A 66 -21.35 13.59 0.91
N MET A 67 -20.54 14.43 0.26
CA MET A 67 -20.91 15.82 -0.06
C MET A 67 -22.14 15.89 -0.96
N ASN A 68 -22.22 15.03 -1.98
CA ASN A 68 -23.36 14.97 -2.89
C ASN A 68 -24.66 14.44 -2.25
N VAL A 69 -24.54 13.65 -1.17
CA VAL A 69 -25.70 13.18 -0.37
C VAL A 69 -26.15 14.26 0.61
N LEU A 70 -25.22 14.99 1.23
CA LEU A 70 -25.50 16.09 2.16
C LEU A 70 -26.12 17.31 1.46
N SER A 71 -25.72 17.61 0.22
CA SER A 71 -26.32 18.68 -0.58
C SER A 71 -27.77 18.42 -1.01
N GLN A 72 -28.33 17.24 -0.69
CA GLN A 72 -29.74 16.92 -0.86
C GLN A 72 -30.54 17.13 0.45
N THR A 73 -29.86 17.48 1.55
CA THR A 73 -30.40 17.72 2.89
C THR A 73 -29.79 18.99 3.49
N GLU A 74 -30.21 20.17 3.04
CA GLU A 74 -29.98 21.42 3.80
C GLU A 74 -31.00 21.41 4.97
N GLU A 75 -30.69 21.70 6.23
CA GLU A 75 -30.15 22.97 6.73
C GLU A 75 -29.36 22.80 8.06
N SER A 76 -28.41 23.73 8.28
CA SER A 76 -27.77 24.13 9.55
C SER A 76 -26.70 23.23 10.19
N ASN A 77 -25.48 23.22 9.63
CA ASN A 77 -24.18 23.21 10.36
C ASN A 77 -22.98 23.11 9.39
N GLU A 78 -22.77 24.11 8.54
CA GLU A 78 -21.77 24.05 7.46
C GLU A 78 -20.29 24.26 7.89
N GLY A 79 -20.01 24.48 9.18
CA GLY A 79 -18.68 24.94 9.61
C GLY A 79 -17.63 23.89 10.00
N LYS A 80 -17.97 22.59 10.11
CA LYS A 80 -17.08 21.61 10.81
C LYS A 80 -16.54 20.43 9.98
N ALA A 81 -16.91 20.28 8.70
CA ALA A 81 -16.52 19.12 7.89
C ALA A 81 -15.21 19.28 7.11
N LEU A 82 -14.87 20.49 6.65
CA LEU A 82 -13.73 20.73 5.74
C LEU A 82 -12.35 20.58 6.39
N ASN A 83 -12.24 20.73 7.70
CA ASN A 83 -10.97 20.62 8.43
C ASN A 83 -10.49 19.17 8.64
N ASN A 84 -11.33 18.17 8.37
CA ASN A 84 -11.02 16.74 8.57
C ASN A 84 -10.56 16.03 7.27
N LEU A 85 -10.69 16.68 6.11
CA LEU A 85 -10.30 16.12 4.81
C LEU A 85 -8.79 16.18 4.57
N GLY A 86 -8.17 17.30 4.99
CA GLY A 86 -6.73 17.49 4.95
C GLY A 86 -6.02 16.41 5.79
N SER A 87 -6.50 16.19 7.02
CA SER A 87 -5.85 15.30 7.99
C SER A 87 -5.65 13.87 7.50
N LYS A 88 -6.65 13.25 6.84
CA LYS A 88 -6.56 11.86 6.36
C LYS A 88 -5.70 11.69 5.12
N THR A 89 -5.75 12.64 4.18
CA THR A 89 -4.91 12.59 2.97
C THR A 89 -3.46 12.91 3.31
N GLU A 90 -3.25 13.87 4.20
CA GLU A 90 -1.93 14.23 4.73
C GLU A 90 -1.31 13.06 5.52
N PHE A 91 -2.11 12.28 6.24
CA PHE A 91 -1.61 11.11 6.99
C PHE A 91 -0.83 10.12 6.11
N TRP A 92 -1.39 9.70 4.96
CA TRP A 92 -0.70 8.78 4.05
C TRP A 92 0.50 9.43 3.37
N ASN A 93 0.43 10.72 3.11
CA ASN A 93 1.51 11.48 2.47
C ASN A 93 2.67 11.74 3.43
N ASN A 94 2.42 11.81 4.74
CA ASN A 94 3.42 12.06 5.78
C ASN A 94 4.10 10.77 6.28
N MET A 95 3.99 9.66 5.54
CA MET A 95 4.71 8.43 5.90
C MET A 95 6.01 8.32 5.12
N ASP A 96 7.10 8.17 5.86
CA ASP A 96 8.39 7.85 5.26
C ASP A 96 8.42 6.36 4.92
N THR A 97 8.85 6.04 3.71
CA THR A 97 9.01 4.66 3.24
C THR A 97 10.48 4.38 3.03
N ILE A 98 11.04 3.52 3.90
CA ILE A 98 12.44 3.09 3.82
C ILE A 98 12.46 1.69 3.20
N VAL A 99 13.21 1.56 2.11
CA VAL A 99 13.26 0.34 1.34
C VAL A 99 14.70 -0.15 1.20
N LYS A 100 14.91 -1.44 1.48
CA LYS A 100 16.12 -2.17 1.12
C LYS A 100 15.79 -3.15 0.00
N VAL A 101 16.51 -3.05 -1.12
CA VAL A 101 16.25 -3.88 -2.31
C VAL A 101 17.52 -4.54 -2.81
N LYS A 102 17.39 -5.79 -3.24
CA LYS A 102 18.45 -6.57 -3.89
C LYS A 102 17.91 -7.45 -5.03
N GLY A 103 18.78 -7.80 -5.97
CA GLY A 103 18.48 -8.71 -7.09
C GLY A 103 17.69 -8.07 -8.24
N GLY A 104 17.60 -8.80 -9.35
CA GLY A 104 16.88 -8.37 -10.56
C GLY A 104 17.42 -7.07 -11.18
N GLY A 105 16.59 -6.43 -12.03
CA GLY A 105 16.84 -5.10 -12.60
C GLY A 105 15.84 -4.06 -12.11
N LEU A 106 16.04 -2.78 -12.43
CA LEU A 106 15.28 -1.64 -11.89
C LEU A 106 13.75 -1.80 -11.97
N VAL A 107 13.23 -2.26 -13.11
CA VAL A 107 11.78 -2.48 -13.29
C VAL A 107 11.26 -3.60 -12.38
N GLY A 108 12.00 -4.71 -12.28
CA GLY A 108 11.64 -5.82 -11.39
C GLY A 108 11.73 -5.41 -9.92
N GLN A 109 12.71 -4.58 -9.58
CA GLN A 109 12.85 -3.97 -8.26
C GLN A 109 11.65 -3.06 -7.95
N ALA A 110 11.27 -2.15 -8.85
CA ALA A 110 10.10 -1.28 -8.68
C ALA A 110 8.79 -2.07 -8.47
N GLU A 111 8.57 -3.13 -9.25
CA GLU A 111 7.42 -4.02 -9.08
C GLU A 111 7.46 -4.80 -7.75
N ALA A 112 8.64 -5.23 -7.30
CA ALA A 112 8.80 -5.85 -5.99
C ALA A 112 8.47 -4.84 -4.87
N ILE A 113 8.93 -3.60 -4.99
CA ILE A 113 8.60 -2.54 -4.02
C ILE A 113 7.10 -2.29 -3.97
N LYS A 114 6.44 -2.15 -5.12
CA LYS A 114 4.98 -1.99 -5.23
C LYS A 114 4.21 -3.04 -4.44
N LEU A 115 4.54 -4.32 -4.64
CA LEU A 115 3.90 -5.44 -3.94
C LEU A 115 4.17 -5.41 -2.43
N GLY A 116 5.40 -5.14 -2.03
CA GLY A 116 5.76 -5.09 -0.62
C GLY A 116 5.13 -3.89 0.10
N LEU A 117 4.98 -2.75 -0.58
CA LEU A 117 4.37 -1.54 -0.04
C LEU A 117 2.87 -1.77 0.20
N ALA A 118 2.18 -2.36 -0.77
CA ALA A 118 0.79 -2.76 -0.61
C ALA A 118 0.58 -3.72 0.58
N ARG A 119 1.51 -4.67 0.79
CA ARG A 119 1.47 -5.57 1.95
C ARG A 119 1.73 -4.86 3.28
N ALA A 120 2.68 -3.92 3.31
CA ALA A 120 2.96 -3.12 4.49
C ALA A 120 1.78 -2.23 4.87
N LEU A 121 1.12 -1.61 3.89
CA LEU A 121 -0.06 -0.77 4.12
C LEU A 121 -1.23 -1.54 4.71
N CYS A 122 -1.43 -2.80 4.29
CA CYS A 122 -2.41 -3.67 4.95
C CYS A 122 -2.08 -3.83 6.44
N GLN A 123 -0.80 -3.99 6.80
CA GLN A 123 -0.35 -4.25 8.17
C GLN A 123 -0.43 -3.06 9.13
N LEU A 124 -0.78 -1.87 8.65
CA LEU A 124 -0.83 -0.68 9.48
C LEU A 124 -1.96 -0.78 10.51
N SER A 125 -1.62 -0.68 11.80
CA SER A 125 -2.56 -0.88 12.90
C SER A 125 -3.62 0.22 13.00
N PRO A 126 -4.90 -0.11 13.26
CA PRO A 126 -5.97 0.86 13.42
C PRO A 126 -5.79 1.83 14.60
N SER A 127 -5.11 1.41 15.67
CA SER A 127 -4.82 2.25 16.85
C SER A 127 -4.09 3.55 16.46
N ILE A 128 -3.12 3.45 15.56
CA ILE A 128 -2.36 4.61 15.05
C ILE A 128 -3.24 5.53 14.21
N LEU A 129 -4.22 4.98 13.48
CA LEU A 129 -5.20 5.79 12.76
C LEU A 129 -6.11 6.54 13.75
N GLN A 130 -6.54 5.88 14.83
CA GLN A 130 -7.53 6.39 15.78
C GLN A 130 -7.00 7.52 16.69
N GLU A 131 -5.75 7.40 17.17
CA GLU A 131 -5.04 8.43 17.97
C GLU A 131 -4.88 9.78 17.24
N HIS A 132 -4.93 9.77 15.90
CA HIS A 132 -4.79 10.97 15.08
C HIS A 132 -6.13 11.67 14.75
N PHE A 133 -7.29 11.01 14.98
CA PHE A 133 -8.63 11.58 14.74
C PHE A 133 -9.34 12.00 16.03
N SER A 134 -8.82 11.68 17.22
CA SER A 134 -9.34 12.14 18.52
C SER A 134 -8.89 13.56 18.84
N GLY A 135 -9.39 14.51 18.05
CA GLY A 135 -9.33 15.95 18.29
C GLY A 135 -10.71 16.50 18.62
N SER A 136 -11.43 15.88 19.56
CA SER A 136 -12.62 16.44 20.20
C SER A 136 -12.82 15.76 21.56
N ASN A 137 -12.48 16.49 22.62
CA ASN A 137 -12.84 16.15 24.00
C ASN A 137 -14.36 16.18 24.14
N ASP A 138 -15.00 15.02 24.13
CA ASP A 138 -16.24 14.82 24.87
C ASP A 138 -15.96 13.76 25.92
N GLY A 139 -15.89 14.21 27.18
CA GLY A 139 -15.67 13.34 28.33
C GLY A 139 -16.76 12.27 28.44
N ASN A 140 -16.35 11.11 28.97
CA ASN A 140 -17.13 9.89 29.23
C ASN A 140 -17.02 8.81 28.14
N SER A 141 -15.91 8.08 28.14
CA SER A 141 -15.97 6.62 28.01
C SER A 141 -14.75 5.99 28.69
N GLU A 142 -15.01 5.19 29.72
CA GLU A 142 -14.00 4.43 30.46
C GLU A 142 -13.31 3.39 29.56
N PRO A 143 -12.01 3.13 29.76
CA PRO A 143 -11.31 2.07 29.05
C PRO A 143 -11.58 0.73 29.74
N LEU A 144 -12.47 -0.09 29.18
CA LEU A 144 -12.62 -1.47 29.64
C LEU A 144 -11.49 -2.34 29.08
N MET A 145 -10.55 -2.63 29.99
CA MET A 145 -9.53 -3.65 29.89
C MET A 145 -10.17 -5.04 29.84
N VAL A 146 -9.94 -5.84 28.78
CA VAL A 146 -10.20 -7.29 28.81
C VAL A 146 -9.20 -8.10 27.98
N ASP A 147 -8.43 -8.87 28.75
CA ASP A 147 -7.88 -10.22 28.60
C ASP A 147 -7.96 -11.03 27.29
N PHE A 148 -6.85 -11.73 27.08
CA PHE A 148 -6.62 -12.87 26.19
C PHE A 148 -7.84 -13.80 25.99
N GLY A 149 -8.31 -13.96 24.74
CA GLY A 149 -9.16 -15.11 24.38
C GLY A 149 -9.98 -14.92 23.11
N TYR A 150 -9.59 -15.60 22.03
CA TYR A 150 -10.48 -15.85 20.90
C TYR A 150 -11.68 -16.68 21.35
N THR A 151 -12.89 -16.15 21.22
CA THR A 151 -14.12 -16.97 21.25
C THR A 151 -15.08 -16.53 20.15
N SER A 152 -15.48 -17.51 19.36
CA SER A 152 -16.51 -17.47 18.32
C SER A 152 -17.90 -17.24 18.89
N MET A 153 -18.71 -16.34 18.30
CA MET A 153 -20.11 -16.60 17.91
C MET A 153 -20.82 -15.38 17.30
N SER A 154 -21.43 -15.63 16.12
CA SER A 154 -22.65 -15.07 15.51
C SER A 154 -22.96 -13.55 15.49
N ASN A 155 -23.30 -13.12 14.26
CA ASN A 155 -24.17 -11.98 13.89
C ASN A 155 -23.68 -10.56 14.22
N GLY A 156 -22.98 -10.00 13.24
CA GLY A 156 -22.53 -8.62 13.20
C GLY A 156 -21.17 -8.61 12.53
N LYS A 157 -21.09 -8.27 11.25
CA LYS A 157 -19.82 -8.19 10.53
C LYS A 157 -19.01 -7.02 11.12
N ASN A 158 -18.28 -7.27 12.21
CA ASN A 158 -17.17 -6.44 12.62
C ASN A 158 -16.08 -6.67 11.56
N ILE A 159 -16.17 -5.90 10.48
CA ILE A 159 -15.18 -5.81 9.44
C ILE A 159 -14.04 -5.01 10.06
N ASP A 160 -13.02 -5.72 10.53
CA ASP A 160 -11.75 -5.12 10.90
C ASP A 160 -11.34 -4.16 9.77
N ASN A 161 -11.04 -2.89 10.04
CA ASN A 161 -10.62 -1.90 9.02
C ASN A 161 -9.47 -2.41 8.11
N TYR A 162 -8.70 -3.38 8.60
CA TYR A 162 -7.70 -4.16 7.86
C TYR A 162 -8.27 -4.85 6.61
N SER A 163 -9.50 -5.38 6.73
CA SER A 163 -10.26 -5.99 5.64
C SER A 163 -10.57 -4.98 4.54
N GLU A 164 -10.86 -3.72 4.89
CA GLU A 164 -11.27 -2.69 3.92
C GLU A 164 -10.09 -2.22 3.06
N ILE A 165 -8.97 -1.81 3.67
CA ILE A 165 -7.74 -1.43 2.93
C ILE A 165 -7.25 -2.60 2.08
N ARG A 166 -7.24 -3.81 2.66
CA ARG A 166 -6.83 -5.02 1.95
C ARG A 166 -7.77 -5.31 0.77
N LYS A 167 -9.08 -5.17 0.94
CA LYS A 167 -10.08 -5.37 -0.11
C LYS A 167 -9.87 -4.36 -1.24
N GLN A 168 -9.74 -3.07 -0.92
CA GLN A 168 -9.45 -2.02 -1.90
C GLN A 168 -8.17 -2.30 -2.71
N LEU A 169 -7.09 -2.71 -2.04
CA LEU A 169 -5.83 -3.04 -2.71
C LEU A 169 -5.89 -4.35 -3.49
N LYS A 170 -6.71 -5.31 -3.06
CA LYS A 170 -6.93 -6.59 -3.75
C LYS A 170 -7.74 -6.38 -5.03
N ASP A 171 -8.82 -5.60 -4.95
CA ASP A 171 -9.70 -5.29 -6.08
C ASP A 171 -8.94 -4.53 -7.18
N LYS A 172 -8.00 -3.65 -6.78
CA LYS A 172 -7.08 -2.96 -7.70
C LYS A 172 -5.88 -3.80 -8.16
N GLY A 173 -5.73 -5.03 -7.66
CA GLY A 173 -4.69 -5.97 -8.10
C GLY A 173 -3.28 -5.76 -7.54
N TYR A 174 -3.10 -4.96 -6.48
CA TYR A 174 -1.77 -4.65 -5.93
C TYR A 174 -1.18 -5.74 -5.02
N LEU A 175 -2.03 -6.64 -4.50
CA LEU A 175 -1.60 -7.71 -3.60
C LEU A 175 -1.22 -9.01 -4.32
N THR A 176 -1.52 -9.10 -5.62
CA THR A 176 -1.21 -10.28 -6.44
C THR A 176 0.24 -10.25 -6.89
N GLN A 177 0.97 -11.35 -6.64
CA GLN A 177 2.34 -11.52 -7.09
C GLN A 177 2.38 -12.10 -8.50
N ASP A 178 3.21 -11.53 -9.38
CA ASP A 178 3.49 -12.13 -10.70
C ASP A 178 4.40 -13.37 -10.54
N SER A 179 3.84 -14.54 -10.84
CA SER A 179 4.50 -15.85 -10.72
C SER A 179 5.54 -16.14 -11.81
N ARG A 180 5.62 -15.32 -12.87
CA ARG A 180 6.49 -15.59 -14.03
C ARG A 180 7.97 -15.55 -13.64
N VAL A 181 8.70 -16.60 -14.03
CA VAL A 181 10.15 -16.76 -13.90
C VAL A 181 10.77 -17.02 -15.28
N LYS A 182 12.06 -16.72 -15.45
CA LYS A 182 12.78 -16.97 -16.70
C LYS A 182 12.90 -18.48 -16.96
N GLU A 183 12.38 -18.93 -18.11
CA GLU A 183 12.51 -20.32 -18.54
C GLU A 183 14.00 -20.67 -18.83
N ARG A 184 14.45 -21.85 -18.39
CA ARG A 184 15.81 -22.35 -18.61
C ARG A 184 16.05 -22.67 -20.10
N ARG A 185 17.29 -22.51 -20.56
CA ARG A 185 17.72 -23.00 -21.88
C ARG A 185 17.79 -24.53 -21.91
N LYS A 186 17.20 -25.15 -22.94
CA LYS A 186 17.29 -26.59 -23.22
C LYS A 186 18.51 -26.88 -24.11
N TYR A 187 19.08 -28.07 -23.99
CA TYR A 187 20.19 -28.50 -24.85
C TYR A 187 19.75 -28.54 -26.33
N GLY A 188 20.69 -28.37 -27.26
CA GLY A 188 20.38 -28.28 -28.69
C GLY A 188 19.67 -26.99 -29.14
N LEU A 189 19.20 -26.14 -28.22
CA LEU A 189 18.52 -24.87 -28.54
C LEU A 189 19.43 -23.64 -28.29
N LYS A 190 19.28 -22.60 -29.12
CA LYS A 190 19.98 -21.30 -28.97
C LYS A 190 19.44 -20.49 -27.77
N LYS A 191 18.16 -20.63 -27.42
CA LYS A 191 17.49 -20.00 -26.25
C LYS A 191 16.52 -21.00 -25.61
N ALA A 192 15.70 -20.56 -24.66
CA ALA A 192 14.69 -21.41 -23.99
C ALA A 192 13.86 -22.26 -24.98
N ARG A 193 13.40 -21.67 -26.09
CA ARG A 193 12.59 -22.33 -27.12
C ARG A 193 13.15 -22.22 -28.56
N LYS A 194 14.11 -21.33 -28.81
CA LYS A 194 14.61 -21.06 -30.17
C LYS A 194 15.58 -22.15 -30.63
N ALA A 195 15.17 -22.97 -31.58
CA ALA A 195 16.02 -23.97 -32.23
C ALA A 195 17.02 -23.34 -33.22
N THR A 196 18.05 -24.10 -33.58
CA THR A 196 18.86 -23.84 -34.78
C THR A 196 18.02 -24.06 -36.03
N GLN A 197 18.37 -23.41 -37.14
CA GLN A 197 17.73 -23.68 -38.43
C GLN A 197 18.03 -25.12 -38.83
N TYR A 198 17.00 -25.86 -39.26
CA TYR A 198 17.12 -27.24 -39.72
C TYR A 198 17.34 -27.25 -41.23
N ASN A 199 18.37 -27.96 -41.70
CA ASN A 199 18.66 -28.15 -43.11
C ASN A 199 18.27 -29.58 -43.52
N LYS A 200 17.35 -29.71 -44.48
CA LYS A 200 17.03 -30.98 -45.15
C LYS A 200 17.91 -31.14 -46.39
N ARG A 201 18.22 -32.39 -46.74
CA ARG A 201 18.88 -32.75 -47.99
C ARG A 201 17.86 -32.94 -49.10
#